data_AF-A0A943ERL3-F1
#
_entry.id   AF-A0A943ERL3-F1
#
_cell.length_a   1.000
_cell.length_b   1.000
_cell.length_c   1.000
_cell.angle_alpha   90.00
_cell.angle_beta   90.00
_cell.angle_gamma   90.00
#
_symmetry.space_group_name_H-M   'P 1'
#
loop_
_entity.id
_entity.type
_entity.pdbx_description
1 polymer ?
#
loop_
_entity_poly.entity_id
_entity_poly.type
_entity_poly.pdbx_seq_one_letter_code
_entity_poly.pdbx_strand_id
1 'polypeptide(L)'
;MSLILKTLLKSAKENKALKDGMKGLLHNDIIYRCKKHLIIGFVTLDDLEELEYLYKPYRELGGNGTAEKMMNRVYQLSIKNEE
;
A
#
# COMPACT_ATOMS: atom_id res chain seq x y z
N MET A 1 4.96 27.82 26.63
CA MET A 1 5.04 26.47 26.02
C MET A 1 6.51 26.03 26.01
N SER A 2 6.85 24.92 26.68
CA SER A 2 8.23 24.42 26.82
C SER A 2 8.91 24.20 25.46
N LEU A 3 10.21 24.49 25.34
CA LEU A 3 11.00 24.26 24.12
C LEU A 3 10.93 22.80 23.68
N ILE A 4 10.97 21.87 24.64
CA ILE A 4 10.86 20.43 24.40
C ILE A 4 9.53 20.11 23.71
N LEU A 5 8.43 20.69 24.20
CA LEU A 5 7.10 20.46 23.62
C LEU A 5 7.02 20.98 22.18
N LYS A 6 7.60 22.15 21.89
CA LYS A 6 7.66 22.69 20.52
C LYS A 6 8.42 21.76 19.57
N THR A 7 9.56 21.23 20.01
CA THR A 7 10.37 20.28 19.23
C THR A 7 9.61 18.99 18.96
N LEU A 8 8.96 18.39 19.97
CA LEU A 8 8.17 17.17 19.82
C LEU A 8 7.02 17.35 18.83
N LEU A 9 6.32 18.48 18.89
CA LEU A 9 5.22 18.79 17.95
C LEU A 9 5.74 18.94 16.52
N LYS A 10 6.90 19.57 16.32
CA LYS A 10 7.54 19.70 15.01
C LYS A 10 7.89 18.32 14.43
N SER A 11 8.57 17.47 15.22
CA SER A 11 8.92 16.11 14.78
C SER A 11 7.69 15.24 14.52
N ALA A 12 6.62 15.38 15.31
CA ALA A 12 5.36 14.69 15.05
C ALA A 12 4.73 15.10 13.71
N LYS A 13 4.76 16.40 13.38
CA LYS A 13 4.26 16.91 12.10
C LYS A 13 5.08 16.40 10.91
N GLU A 14 6.41 16.41 11.03
CA GLU A 14 7.32 15.88 10.00
C GLU A 14 7.12 14.37 9.79
N ASN A 15 7.03 13.60 10.88
CA ASN A 15 6.74 12.17 10.83
C ASN A 15 5.37 11.88 10.20
N LYS A 16 4.35 12.70 10.48
CA LYS A 16 3.05 12.56 9.82
C LYS A 16 3.16 12.78 8.31
N ALA A 17 3.85 13.84 7.88
CA ALA A 17 4.05 14.12 6.45
C ALA A 17 4.79 12.98 5.74
N LEU A 18 5.82 12.42 6.37
CA LEU A 18 6.55 11.27 5.84
C LEU A 18 5.66 10.02 5.72
N LYS A 19 4.88 9.70 6.75
CA LYS A 19 3.91 8.60 6.74
C LYS A 19 2.84 8.78 5.64
N ASP A 20 2.32 9.98 5.48
CA ASP A 20 1.33 10.28 4.43
C ASP A 20 1.95 10.17 3.02
N GLY A 21 3.21 10.60 2.85
CA GLY A 21 3.96 10.42 1.60
C GLY A 21 4.18 8.95 1.26
N MET A 22 4.66 8.15 2.22
CA MET A 22 4.85 6.69 2.04
C MET A 22 3.54 5.99 1.69
N LYS A 23 2.44 6.34 2.37
CA LYS A 23 1.10 5.83 2.06
C LYS A 23 0.70 6.15 0.62
N GLY A 24 0.97 7.37 0.14
CA GLY A 24 0.70 7.77 -1.24
C GLY A 24 1.50 6.97 -2.27
N LEU A 25 2.78 6.72 -2.00
CA LEU A 25 3.64 5.91 -2.86
C LEU A 25 3.19 4.45 -2.92
N LEU A 26 2.93 3.83 -1.76
CA LEU A 26 2.41 2.47 -1.68
C LEU A 26 1.07 2.34 -2.40
N HIS A 27 0.15 3.30 -2.18
CA HIS A 27 -1.12 3.34 -2.91
C HIS A 27 -0.90 3.32 -4.42
N ASN A 28 -0.02 4.17 -4.94
CA ASN A 28 0.24 4.24 -6.37
C ASN A 28 0.78 2.92 -6.93
N ASP A 29 1.74 2.30 -6.25
CA ASP A 29 2.34 1.04 -6.70
C ASP A 29 1.34 -0.13 -6.65
N ILE A 30 0.59 -0.26 -5.55
CA ILE A 30 -0.47 -1.28 -5.41
C ILE A 30 -1.50 -1.13 -6.54
N ILE A 31 -1.99 0.09 -6.80
CA ILE A 31 -2.96 0.32 -7.88
C ILE A 31 -2.39 -0.06 -9.24
N TYR A 32 -1.13 0.30 -9.51
CA TYR A 32 -0.46 -0.02 -10.77
C TYR A 32 -0.35 -1.54 -10.98
N ARG A 33 0.17 -2.26 -9.99
CA ARG A 33 0.33 -3.72 -10.02
C ARG A 33 -1.00 -4.44 -10.10
N CYS A 34 -1.98 -4.07 -9.26
CA CYS A 34 -3.32 -4.66 -9.35
C CYS A 34 -3.94 -4.47 -10.75
N LYS A 35 -3.82 -3.29 -11.35
CA LYS A 35 -4.33 -3.05 -12.72
C LYS A 35 -3.66 -3.98 -13.73
N LYS A 36 -2.34 -4.19 -13.64
CA LYS A 36 -1.60 -5.11 -14.51
C LYS A 36 -2.21 -6.52 -14.45
N HIS A 37 -2.38 -7.09 -13.25
CA HIS A 37 -2.94 -8.45 -13.11
C HIS A 37 -4.42 -8.52 -13.51
N LEU A 38 -5.21 -7.49 -13.22
CA LEU A 38 -6.62 -7.44 -13.63
C LEU A 38 -6.79 -7.38 -15.16
N ILE A 39 -5.85 -6.76 -15.89
CA ILE A 39 -5.83 -6.74 -17.35
C ILE A 39 -5.42 -8.11 -17.90
N ILE A 40 -4.41 -8.74 -17.29
CA ILE A 40 -3.89 -10.04 -17.70
C ILE A 40 -4.89 -11.17 -17.40
N GLY A 41 -5.70 -11.03 -16.35
CA GLY A 41 -6.73 -11.99 -15.96
C GLY A 41 -6.25 -13.14 -15.07
N PHE A 42 -4.98 -13.13 -14.65
CA PHE A 42 -4.43 -14.09 -13.69
C PHE A 42 -3.36 -13.42 -12.80
N VAL A 43 -2.98 -14.12 -11.74
CA VAL A 43 -1.92 -13.72 -10.81
C VAL A 43 -1.10 -14.95 -10.40
N THR A 44 0.18 -14.80 -10.08
CA THR A 44 0.99 -15.88 -9.47
C THR A 44 0.96 -15.80 -7.94
N LEU A 45 1.50 -16.80 -7.25
CA LEU A 45 1.67 -16.73 -5.79
C LEU A 45 2.71 -15.65 -5.42
N ASP A 46 3.80 -15.55 -6.16
CA ASP A 46 4.86 -14.56 -5.95
C ASP A 46 4.34 -13.14 -6.18
N ASP A 47 3.52 -12.92 -7.22
CA ASP A 47 2.82 -11.66 -7.46
C ASP A 47 1.93 -11.25 -6.26
N LEU A 48 1.22 -12.23 -5.66
CA LEU A 48 0.39 -12.00 -4.49
C LEU A 48 1.22 -11.68 -3.26
N GLU A 49 2.33 -12.38 -3.04
CA GLU A 49 3.25 -12.10 -1.93
C GLU A 49 3.83 -10.68 -2.03
N GLU A 50 4.27 -10.27 -3.23
CA GLU A 50 4.74 -8.91 -3.46
C GLU A 50 3.65 -7.86 -3.20
N LEU A 51 2.44 -8.09 -3.70
CA LEU A 51 1.30 -7.20 -3.49
C LEU A 51 0.94 -7.09 -1.99
N GLU A 52 0.95 -8.19 -1.26
CA GLU A 52 0.71 -8.22 0.19
C GLU A 52 1.80 -7.50 0.97
N TYR A 53 3.06 -7.67 0.57
CA TYR A 53 4.20 -6.98 1.17
C TYR A 53 4.04 -5.46 1.12
N LEU A 54 3.49 -4.93 0.02
CA LEU A 54 3.17 -3.50 -0.14
C LEU A 54 1.87 -3.12 0.58
N TYR A 55 0.86 -3.98 0.52
CA TYR A 55 -0.49 -3.68 1.02
C TYR A 55 -0.55 -3.64 2.55
N LYS A 56 0.20 -4.50 3.24
CA LYS A 56 0.26 -4.52 4.70
C LYS A 56 0.67 -3.17 5.32
N PRO A 57 1.85 -2.58 5.01
CA PRO A 57 2.23 -1.28 5.56
C PRO A 57 1.30 -0.16 5.09
N TYR A 58 0.74 -0.25 3.87
CA TYR A 58 -0.26 0.71 3.41
C TYR A 58 -1.50 0.75 4.30
N ARG A 59 -2.03 -0.42 4.69
CA ARG A 59 -3.16 -0.53 5.62
C ARG A 59 -2.81 0.02 7.00
N GLU A 60 -1.65 -0.33 7.53
CA GLU A 60 -1.16 0.15 8.83
C GLU A 60 -1.01 1.69 8.87
N LEU A 61 -0.70 2.33 7.74
CA LEU A 61 -0.64 3.79 7.60
C LEU A 61 -2.02 4.47 7.47
N GLY A 62 -3.12 3.73 7.62
CA GLY A 62 -4.48 4.23 7.46
C GLY A 62 -4.86 4.40 5.99
N GLY A 63 -4.54 3.39 5.17
CA GLY A 63 -4.92 3.32 3.77
C GLY A 63 -6.40 3.63 3.53
N ASN A 64 -6.69 4.22 2.37
CA ASN A 64 -8.07 4.41 1.90
C ASN A 64 -8.61 3.12 1.25
N GLY A 65 -9.93 3.01 1.16
CA GLY A 65 -10.61 1.81 0.62
C GLY A 65 -10.43 1.57 -0.88
N THR A 66 -9.74 2.42 -1.64
CA THR A 66 -9.55 2.24 -3.08
C THR A 66 -8.57 1.10 -3.38
N ALA A 67 -7.40 1.09 -2.74
CA ALA A 67 -6.43 0.00 -2.91
C ALA A 67 -6.97 -1.34 -2.37
N GLU A 68 -7.74 -1.31 -1.27
CA GLU A 68 -8.41 -2.49 -0.74
C GLU A 68 -9.37 -3.12 -1.76
N LYS A 69 -10.20 -2.32 -2.43
CA LYS A 69 -11.09 -2.80 -3.49
C LYS A 69 -10.32 -3.44 -4.65
N MET A 70 -9.14 -2.93 -4.97
CA MET A 70 -8.31 -3.46 -6.06
C MET A 70 -7.64 -4.78 -5.66
N MET A 71 -7.07 -4.85 -4.45
CA MET A 71 -6.54 -6.10 -3.88
C MET A 71 -7.61 -7.19 -3.85
N ASN A 72 -8.82 -6.85 -3.37
CA ASN A 72 -9.94 -7.79 -3.34
C ASN A 72 -10.30 -8.35 -4.72
N ARG A 73 -10.17 -7.55 -5.78
CA ARG A 73 -10.40 -8.03 -7.16
C ARG A 73 -9.26 -8.94 -7.63
N VAL A 74 -8.02 -8.63 -7.27
CA VAL A 74 -6.87 -9.48 -7.61
C VAL A 74 -6.96 -10.83 -6.94
N TYR A 75 -7.41 -10.92 -5.68
CA TYR A 75 -7.63 -12.22 -5.01
C TYR A 75 -8.70 -13.10 -5.68
N GLN A 76 -9.54 -12.55 -6.55
CA GLN A 76 -10.54 -13.32 -7.31
C GLN A 76 -10.02 -13.79 -8.67
N LEU A 77 -8.81 -13.42 -9.06
CA LEU A 77 -8.20 -13.89 -10.30
C LEU A 77 -7.77 -15.35 -10.20
N SER A 78 -7.70 -16.03 -11.33
CA SER A 78 -7.13 -17.38 -11.38
C SER A 78 -5.64 -17.33 -10.99
N ILE A 79 -5.23 -18.25 -10.12
CA ILE A 79 -3.82 -18.40 -9.76
C ILE A 79 -3.15 -19.30 -10.79
N LYS A 80 -2.04 -18.83 -11.37
CA LYS A 80 -1.17 -19.65 -12.22
C LYS A 80 0.16 -19.86 -11.53
N ASN A 81 0.70 -21.08 -11.68
CA ASN A 81 2.09 -21.34 -11.32
C ASN A 81 2.98 -20.65 -12.35
N GLU A 82 4.13 -20.14 -11.90
CA GLU A 82 5.19 -19.73 -12.82
C GLU A 82 5.62 -20.96 -13.63
N GLU A 83 5.70 -20.82 -14.95
CA GLU A 83 6.32 -21.83 -15.83
C GLU A 83 7.85 -21.80 -15.68
#